data_AF-W2DSG5-F1
#
_entry.id   AF-W2DSG5-F1
#
_cell.length_a   1.000
_cell.length_b   1.000
_cell.length_c   1.000
_cell.angle_alpha   90.00
_cell.angle_beta   90.00
_cell.angle_gamma   90.00
#
_symmetry.space_group_name_H-M   'P 1'
#
loop_
_entity.id
_entity.type
_entity.pdbx_description
1 polymer ?
#
loop_
_entity_poly.entity_id
_entity_poly.type
_entity_poly.pdbx_seq_one_letter_code
_entity_poly.pdbx_strand_id
1 'polypeptide(L)'
;MSNVTAALPRKVLTSDERDFLKQGNRLLLDKPNGRIGAAALMDLVADWGNHRGSLGFPDYARRWITEGHAKNKIADKMLRELFGLNEPTPRKAA
;
A
#
# COMPACT_ATOMS: atom_id res chain seq x y z
N MET A 1 -28.19 28.77 8.64
CA MET A 1 -27.58 27.85 7.66
C MET A 1 -27.00 26.67 8.41
N SER A 2 -27.61 25.50 8.30
CA SER A 2 -27.07 24.28 8.92
C SER A 2 -25.88 23.81 8.09
N ASN A 3 -24.68 23.80 8.69
CA ASN A 3 -23.51 23.19 8.07
C ASN A 3 -23.74 21.68 7.98
N VAL A 4 -24.27 21.20 6.85
CA VAL A 4 -24.34 19.78 6.55
C VAL A 4 -22.95 19.35 6.12
N THR A 5 -22.14 18.88 7.08
CA THR A 5 -20.86 18.26 6.77
C THR A 5 -21.14 16.92 6.11
N ALA A 6 -20.76 16.75 4.85
CA ALA A 6 -20.87 15.47 4.16
C ALA A 6 -20.12 14.40 4.97
N ALA A 7 -20.79 13.29 5.26
CA ALA A 7 -20.18 12.18 5.99
C ALA A 7 -18.99 11.63 5.18
N LEU A 8 -17.85 11.44 5.84
CA LEU A 8 -16.67 10.83 5.22
C LEU A 8 -16.98 9.38 4.82
N PRO A 9 -16.38 8.86 3.73
CA PRO A 9 -16.52 7.45 3.37
C PRO A 9 -16.11 6.55 4.54
N ARG A 10 -16.94 5.56 4.87
CA ARG A 10 -16.57 4.53 5.87
C ARG A 10 -15.51 3.62 5.26
N LYS A 11 -14.24 3.92 5.52
CA LYS A 11 -13.11 3.09 5.12
C LYS A 11 -12.94 1.97 6.11
N VAL A 12 -13.23 0.76 5.66
CA VAL A 12 -13.08 -0.45 6.45
C VAL A 12 -12.34 -1.45 5.58
N LEU A 13 -11.23 -1.97 6.11
CA LEU A 13 -10.52 -3.06 5.45
C LEU A 13 -11.40 -4.31 5.46
N THR A 14 -11.51 -4.99 4.33
CA THR A 14 -12.14 -6.30 4.25
C THR A 14 -11.34 -7.35 5.06
N SER A 15 -11.90 -8.54 5.27
CA SER A 15 -11.14 -9.59 5.97
C SER A 15 -9.85 -9.93 5.23
N ASP A 16 -9.95 -10.11 3.91
CA ASP A 16 -8.82 -10.47 3.05
C ASP A 16 -7.76 -9.36 3.02
N GLU A 17 -8.16 -8.09 3.00
CA GLU A 17 -7.21 -6.96 3.06
C GLU A 17 -6.47 -6.90 4.40
N ARG A 18 -7.16 -7.16 5.51
CA ARG A 18 -6.52 -7.21 6.84
C ARG A 18 -5.53 -8.37 6.92
N ASP A 19 -5.89 -9.53 6.40
CA ASP A 19 -5.03 -10.71 6.45
C ASP A 19 -3.83 -10.56 5.51
N PHE A 20 -4.04 -10.00 4.31
CA PHE A 20 -2.98 -9.58 3.41
C PHE A 20 -1.99 -8.62 4.09
N LEU A 21 -2.48 -7.58 4.78
CA LEU A 21 -1.61 -6.61 5.46
C LEU A 21 -0.81 -7.25 6.59
N LYS A 22 -1.44 -8.11 7.40
CA LYS A 22 -0.75 -8.82 8.48
C LYS A 22 0.34 -9.74 7.94
N GLN A 23 0.01 -10.56 6.96
CA GLN A 23 0.96 -11.50 6.35
C GLN A 23 2.06 -10.76 5.59
N GLY A 24 1.70 -9.76 4.80
CA GLY A 24 2.63 -8.91 4.07
C GLY A 24 3.63 -8.20 4.97
N ASN A 25 3.18 -7.64 6.09
CA ASN A 25 4.08 -7.02 7.06
C ASN A 25 5.06 -8.03 7.68
N ARG A 26 4.61 -9.26 7.98
CA ARG A 26 5.50 -10.33 8.47
C ARG A 26 6.53 -10.73 7.43
N LEU A 27 6.09 -10.97 6.20
CA LEU A 27 6.97 -11.29 5.06
C LEU A 27 8.00 -10.19 4.79
N LEU A 28 7.61 -8.92 4.93
CA LEU A 28 8.55 -7.81 4.82
C LEU A 28 9.60 -7.87 5.91
N LEU A 29 9.21 -8.05 7.18
CA LEU A 29 10.12 -8.07 8.32
C LEU A 29 11.13 -9.23 8.28
N ASP A 30 10.81 -10.33 7.59
CA ASP A 30 11.73 -11.46 7.39
C ASP A 30 12.81 -11.18 6.32
N LYS A 31 12.60 -10.17 5.45
CA LYS A 31 13.57 -9.79 4.41
C LYS A 31 14.70 -8.91 4.96
N PRO A 32 15.90 -8.95 4.34
CA PRO A 32 16.93 -7.95 4.58
C PRO A 32 16.39 -6.53 4.32
N ASN A 33 16.63 -5.59 5.23
CA ASN A 33 16.04 -4.24 5.21
C ASN A 33 14.51 -4.19 5.33
N GLY A 34 13.88 -5.27 5.76
CA GLY A 34 12.43 -5.43 5.89
C GLY A 34 11.72 -4.35 6.68
N ARG A 35 12.39 -3.81 7.71
CA ARG A 35 11.89 -2.70 8.54
C ARG A 35 11.57 -1.45 7.71
N ILE A 36 12.31 -1.18 6.63
CA ILE A 36 12.09 -0.03 5.76
C ILE A 36 10.81 -0.23 4.94
N GLY A 37 10.60 -1.44 4.39
CA GLY A 37 9.37 -1.79 3.69
C GLY A 37 8.15 -1.78 4.62
N ALA A 38 8.29 -2.31 5.84
CA ALA A 38 7.24 -2.31 6.85
C ALA A 38 6.83 -0.88 7.26
N ALA A 39 7.79 0.03 7.43
CA ALA A 39 7.51 1.43 7.70
C ALA A 39 6.71 2.07 6.55
N ALA A 40 7.13 1.88 5.30
CA ALA A 40 6.40 2.41 4.14
C ALA A 40 5.01 1.78 3.98
N LEU A 41 4.81 0.52 4.38
CA LEU A 41 3.49 -0.11 4.41
C LEU A 41 2.55 0.57 5.42
N MET A 42 3.08 0.97 6.58
CA MET A 42 2.30 1.72 7.58
C MET A 42 1.96 3.12 7.09
N ASP A 43 2.89 3.82 6.42
CA ASP A 43 2.62 5.12 5.80
C ASP A 43 1.49 5.02 4.78
N LEU A 44 1.52 4.00 3.90
CA LEU A 44 0.47 3.74 2.93
C LEU A 44 -0.91 3.55 3.59
N VAL A 45 -0.99 2.76 4.67
CA VAL A 45 -2.24 2.51 5.39
C VAL A 45 -2.74 3.79 6.07
N ALA A 46 -1.85 4.57 6.69
CA ALA A 46 -2.19 5.84 7.31
C ALA A 46 -2.71 6.86 6.28
N ASP A 47 -2.04 6.97 5.13
CA ASP A 47 -2.43 7.85 4.03
C ASP A 47 -3.78 7.44 3.42
N TRP A 48 -4.03 6.13 3.28
CA TRP A 48 -5.35 5.65 2.87
C TRP A 48 -6.42 6.02 3.89
N GLY A 49 -6.14 5.89 5.18
CA GLY A 49 -7.07 6.28 6.25
C GLY A 49 -7.45 7.77 6.19
N ASN A 50 -6.51 8.64 5.82
CA ASN A 50 -6.74 10.08 5.70
C ASN A 50 -7.27 10.52 4.32
N HIS A 51 -7.12 9.70 3.28
CA HIS A 51 -7.56 10.04 1.93
C HIS A 51 -9.09 10.24 1.88
N ARG A 52 -9.58 11.35 1.33
CA ARG A 52 -11.02 11.66 1.33
C ARG A 52 -11.81 10.97 0.21
N GLY A 53 -11.15 10.37 -0.78
CA GLY A 53 -11.82 9.67 -1.87
C GLY A 53 -12.39 8.31 -1.46
N SER A 54 -13.30 7.80 -2.28
CA SER A 54 -13.99 6.51 -2.13
C SER A 54 -13.19 5.30 -2.60
N LEU A 55 -11.92 5.49 -2.95
CA LEU A 55 -11.07 4.44 -3.49
C LEU A 55 -10.85 3.33 -2.45
N GLY A 56 -11.10 2.08 -2.86
CA GLY A 56 -10.81 0.89 -2.08
C GLY A 56 -9.31 0.78 -1.76
N PHE A 57 -8.97 0.02 -0.72
CA PHE A 57 -7.58 -0.11 -0.29
C PHE A 57 -6.63 -0.62 -1.40
N PRO A 58 -6.96 -1.67 -2.19
CA PRO A 58 -6.06 -2.20 -3.20
C PRO A 58 -5.76 -1.19 -4.30
N ASP A 59 -6.78 -0.51 -4.81
CA ASP A 59 -6.60 0.49 -5.87
C ASP A 59 -5.83 1.71 -5.35
N TYR A 60 -6.10 2.12 -4.11
CA TYR A 60 -5.34 3.20 -3.48
C TYR A 60 -3.88 2.81 -3.30
N ALA A 61 -3.59 1.61 -2.80
CA ALA A 61 -2.24 1.12 -2.61
C ALA A 61 -1.45 1.08 -3.92
N ARG A 62 -2.06 0.58 -5.00
CA ARG A 62 -1.44 0.55 -6.33
C ARG A 62 -1.10 1.95 -6.82
N ARG A 63 -2.04 2.89 -6.68
CA ARG A 63 -1.83 4.29 -7.03
C ARG A 63 -0.73 4.92 -6.18
N TRP A 64 -0.77 4.72 -4.87
CA TRP A 64 0.18 5.27 -3.92
C TRP A 64 1.62 4.82 -4.22
N ILE A 65 1.80 3.53 -4.54
CA ILE A 65 3.11 2.98 -4.92
C ILE A 65 3.55 3.52 -6.29
N THR A 66 2.65 3.60 -7.26
CA THR A 66 2.97 4.11 -8.61
C THR A 66 3.37 5.59 -8.59
N GLU A 67 2.74 6.38 -7.72
CA GLU A 67 3.07 7.80 -7.51
C GLU A 67 4.40 8.00 -6.73
N GLY A 68 5.02 6.93 -6.22
CA GLY A 68 6.35 6.97 -5.61
C GLY A 68 6.38 7.48 -4.17
N HIS A 69 5.27 7.40 -3.44
CA HIS A 69 5.15 7.91 -2.07
C HIS A 69 6.02 7.15 -1.04
N ALA A 70 6.58 6.00 -1.39
CA ALA A 70 7.46 5.22 -0.51
C ALA A 70 8.78 5.93 -0.13
N LYS A 71 9.14 7.03 -0.81
CA LYS A 71 10.31 7.93 -0.55
C LYS A 71 11.69 7.26 -0.45
N ASN A 72 11.77 5.94 -0.55
CA ASN A 72 12.97 5.12 -0.47
C ASN A 72 12.90 4.02 -1.53
N LYS A 73 13.96 3.87 -2.34
CA LYS A 73 14.00 2.91 -3.45
C LYS A 73 13.88 1.45 -3.00
N ILE A 74 14.41 1.11 -1.83
CA ILE A 74 14.32 -0.26 -1.28
C ILE A 74 12.88 -0.54 -0.85
N ALA A 75 12.24 0.41 -0.16
CA ALA A 75 10.84 0.29 0.24
C ALA A 75 9.91 0.21 -0.98
N ASP A 76 10.09 1.07 -1.97
CA ASP A 76 9.32 1.06 -3.22
C ASP A 76 9.40 -0.31 -3.91
N LYS A 77 10.61 -0.86 -4.08
CA LYS A 77 10.80 -2.20 -4.64
C LYS A 77 10.09 -3.28 -3.82
N MET A 78 10.23 -3.26 -2.51
CA MET A 78 9.58 -4.24 -1.62
C MET A 78 8.05 -4.17 -1.67
N LEU A 79 7.48 -2.96 -1.74
CA LEU A 79 6.04 -2.78 -1.89
C LEU A 79 5.57 -3.20 -3.28
N ARG A 80 6.31 -2.89 -4.35
CA ARG A 80 5.98 -3.38 -5.70
C ARG A 80 5.97 -4.91 -5.76
N GLU A 81 6.96 -5.56 -5.16
CA GLU A 81 6.97 -7.02 -5.01
C GLU A 81 5.74 -7.53 -4.24
N LEU A 82 5.43 -6.91 -3.08
CA LEU A 82 4.33 -7.33 -2.22
C LEU A 82 2.95 -7.18 -2.89
N PHE A 83 2.76 -6.11 -3.67
CA PHE A 83 1.50 -5.80 -4.35
C PHE A 83 1.44 -6.35 -5.79
N GLY A 84 2.47 -7.09 -6.24
CA GLY A 84 2.53 -7.66 -7.59
C GLY A 84 2.63 -6.61 -8.71
N LEU A 85 3.23 -5.44 -8.42
CA LEU A 85 3.41 -4.30 -9.32
C LEU A 85 4.77 -4.26 -10.00
N ASN A 86 5.56 -5.32 -9.89
CA ASN A 86 6.78 -5.44 -10.67
C ASN A 86 6.42 -5.52 -12.15
N GLU A 87 7.10 -4.71 -12.97
CA GLU A 87 7.09 -4.95 -14.41
C GLU A 87 7.54 -6.40 -14.66
N PRO A 88 6.96 -7.09 -15.67
CA PRO A 88 7.52 -8.35 -16.10
C PRO A 88 8.99 -8.10 -16.40
N THR A 89 9.88 -8.69 -15.60
CA THR A 89 11.32 -8.73 -15.91
C THR A 89 11.42 -9.10 -17.38
N PRO A 90 12.14 -8.34 -18.22
CA PRO A 90 12.33 -8.76 -19.59
C PRO A 90 12.92 -10.15 -19.49
N ARG A 91 12.10 -11.15 -19.85
CA ARG A 91 12.52 -12.52 -20.00
C ARG A 91 13.72 -12.38 -20.91
N LYS A 92 14.92 -12.73 -20.42
CA LYS A 92 16.09 -12.88 -21.29
C LYS A 92 15.58 -13.75 -22.43
N ALA A 93 15.39 -13.12 -23.60
CA ALA A 93 15.17 -13.81 -24.84
C ALA A 93 16.49 -14.54 -25.07
N ALA A 94 16.50 -15.80 -24.66
CA ALA A 94 17.53 -16.78 -24.97
C ALA A 94 16.89 -17.78 -25.93
#